data_AF-A0A3R9RTM0-F1
#
_entry.id   AF-A0A3R9RTM0-F1
#
_cell.length_a   1.000
_cell.length_b   1.000
_cell.length_c   1.000
_cell.angle_alpha   90.00
_cell.angle_beta   90.00
_cell.angle_gamma   90.00
#
_symmetry.space_group_name_H-M   'P 1'
#
loop_
_entity.id
_entity.type
_entity.pdbx_description
1 polymer ?
#
loop_
_entity_poly.entity_id
_entity_poly.type
_entity_poly.pdbx_seq_one_letter_code
_entity_poly.pdbx_strand_id
1 'polypeptide(L)'
;MRFPTLVFDIETLTDLKAGAHLYHLDLPEADVEQALTKIRRQESGMDFQRLPLHEIVCISGLWIDESGFRLFSFSREHYSEAEILQKFLSIFDKRHPTLVSWNGSQFDLPVILFRAMYHGLSAPGLFDQGELDSQKRFNNYQNRYHH
;
A
#
# COMPACT_ATOMS: atom_id res chain seq x y z
N MET A 1 -19.59 12.65 11.72
CA MET A 1 -18.44 12.13 10.95
C MET A 1 -18.28 13.00 9.70
N ARG A 2 -17.06 13.20 9.21
CA ARG A 2 -16.81 13.95 7.97
C ARG A 2 -16.84 12.95 6.81
N PHE A 3 -17.88 13.00 5.99
CA PHE A 3 -18.03 12.13 4.82
C PHE A 3 -17.43 12.76 3.56
N PRO A 4 -16.97 11.94 2.60
CA PRO A 4 -16.90 10.47 2.67
C PRO A 4 -15.74 9.95 3.52
N THR A 5 -15.86 8.74 4.05
CA THR A 5 -14.81 8.02 4.80
C THR A 5 -14.47 6.74 4.06
N LEU A 6 -13.18 6.45 3.91
CA LEU A 6 -12.68 5.18 3.41
C LEU A 6 -11.83 4.51 4.49
N VAL A 7 -12.35 3.43 5.05
CA VAL A 7 -11.56 2.52 5.90
C VAL A 7 -10.93 1.49 4.97
N PHE A 8 -9.63 1.25 5.06
CA PHE A 8 -8.95 0.28 4.19
C PHE A 8 -7.81 -0.45 4.89
N ASP A 9 -7.42 -1.58 4.29
CA ASP A 9 -6.33 -2.45 4.72
C ASP A 9 -5.75 -3.18 3.49
N ILE A 10 -4.46 -3.52 3.52
CA ILE A 10 -3.79 -4.28 2.46
C ILE A 10 -3.26 -5.63 2.96
N GLU A 11 -3.31 -6.63 2.09
CA GLU A 11 -2.62 -7.90 2.30
C GLU A 11 -1.47 -8.04 1.32
N THR A 12 -0.36 -8.60 1.81
CA THR A 12 0.89 -8.69 1.04
C THR A 12 1.53 -10.05 1.13
N LEU A 13 2.36 -10.36 0.13
CA LEU A 13 3.34 -11.45 0.17
C LEU A 13 4.75 -10.87 -0.03
N THR A 14 5.78 -11.67 0.26
CA THR A 14 7.15 -11.28 -0.06
C THR A 14 7.34 -11.27 -1.57
N ASP A 15 7.83 -10.16 -2.13
CA ASP A 15 8.25 -10.06 -3.52
C ASP A 15 9.58 -10.82 -3.70
N LEU A 16 9.47 -12.11 -4.00
CA LEU A 16 10.61 -13.01 -4.18
C LEU A 16 11.47 -12.59 -5.36
N LYS A 17 10.88 -12.00 -6.41
CA LYS A 17 11.60 -11.56 -7.61
C LYS A 17 12.48 -10.35 -7.29
N ALA A 18 11.92 -9.33 -6.67
CA ALA A 18 12.68 -8.15 -6.24
C ALA A 18 13.73 -8.53 -5.18
N GLY A 19 13.38 -9.41 -4.24
CA GLY A 19 14.30 -9.90 -3.21
C GLY A 19 15.48 -10.67 -3.81
N ALA A 20 15.22 -11.62 -4.71
CA ALA A 20 16.28 -12.36 -5.40
C ALA A 20 17.20 -11.44 -6.19
N HIS A 21 16.63 -10.44 -6.87
CA HIS A 21 17.42 -9.45 -7.61
C HIS A 21 18.29 -8.59 -6.68
N LEU A 22 17.73 -8.10 -5.58
CA LEU A 22 18.41 -7.24 -4.60
C LEU A 22 19.61 -7.93 -3.95
N TYR A 23 19.50 -9.22 -3.65
CA TYR A 23 20.55 -9.99 -2.98
C TYR A 23 21.32 -10.92 -3.93
N HIS A 24 21.14 -10.78 -5.25
CA HIS A 24 21.81 -11.58 -6.28
C HIS A 24 21.66 -13.11 -6.05
N LEU A 25 20.46 -13.55 -5.69
CA LEU A 25 20.15 -14.96 -5.43
C LEU A 25 19.78 -15.66 -6.73
N ASP A 26 20.54 -16.70 -7.10
CA ASP A 26 20.23 -17.61 -8.20
C ASP A 26 19.80 -18.97 -7.61
N LEU A 27 18.55 -19.03 -7.17
CA LEU A 27 17.97 -20.16 -6.43
C LEU A 27 16.55 -20.47 -6.93
N PRO A 28 16.05 -21.71 -6.75
CA PRO A 28 14.63 -22.01 -6.91
C PRO A 28 13.76 -21.14 -5.99
N GLU A 29 12.53 -20.82 -6.41
CA GLU A 29 11.63 -19.91 -5.69
C GLU A 29 11.42 -20.27 -4.21
N ALA A 30 11.23 -21.56 -3.91
CA ALA A 30 11.06 -22.07 -2.55
C ALA A 30 12.31 -21.85 -1.66
N ASP A 31 13.50 -21.81 -2.26
CA ASP A 31 14.76 -21.55 -1.56
C ASP A 31 15.04 -20.04 -1.43
N VAL A 32 14.54 -19.23 -2.38
CA VAL A 32 14.61 -17.76 -2.32
C VAL A 32 13.88 -17.24 -1.08
N GLU A 33 12.65 -17.69 -0.82
CA GLU A 33 11.87 -17.23 0.34
C GLU A 33 12.61 -17.52 1.67
N GLN A 34 13.16 -18.73 1.80
CA GLN A 34 13.94 -19.11 2.97
C GLN A 34 15.22 -18.28 3.10
N ALA A 35 15.92 -18.03 1.99
CA ALA A 35 17.11 -17.19 1.97
C ALA A 35 16.79 -15.76 2.40
N LEU A 36 15.74 -15.15 1.85
CA LEU A 36 15.30 -13.79 2.23
C LEU A 36 14.90 -13.71 3.70
N THR A 37 14.24 -14.73 4.23
CA THR A 37 13.89 -14.79 5.66
C THR A 37 15.15 -14.87 6.54
N LYS A 38 16.13 -15.70 6.17
CA LYS A 38 17.40 -15.82 6.90
C LYS A 38 18.21 -14.53 6.87
N ILE A 39 18.32 -13.89 5.70
CA ILE A 39 18.97 -12.59 5.54
C ILE A 39 18.30 -11.57 6.46
N ARG A 40 16.97 -11.47 6.41
CA ARG A 40 16.23 -10.51 7.23
C ARG A 40 16.41 -10.73 8.74
N ARG A 41 16.39 -11.99 9.20
CA ARG A 41 16.70 -12.35 10.59
C ARG A 41 18.11 -11.92 11.00
N GLN A 42 19.11 -12.12 10.14
CA GLN A 42 20.48 -11.71 10.45
C GLN A 42 20.61 -10.18 10.53
N GLU A 43 19.90 -9.45 9.68
CA GLU A 43 19.95 -7.98 9.64
C GLU A 43 19.20 -7.31 10.79
N SER A 44 18.02 -7.80 11.14
CA SER A 44 17.11 -7.09 12.07
C SER A 44 16.55 -7.95 13.21
N GLY A 45 16.89 -9.24 13.28
CA GLY A 45 16.34 -10.16 14.29
C GLY A 45 14.86 -10.50 14.11
N MET A 46 14.26 -10.14 12.96
CA MET A 46 12.83 -10.31 12.66
C MET A 46 12.63 -10.94 11.29
N ASP A 47 11.43 -11.45 11.04
CA ASP A 47 11.06 -12.10 9.77
C ASP A 47 10.38 -11.14 8.80
N PHE A 48 9.84 -10.04 9.34
CA PHE A 48 9.10 -9.05 8.57
C PHE A 48 10.01 -8.36 7.55
N GLN A 49 9.69 -8.50 6.28
CA GLN A 49 10.53 -8.01 5.19
C GLN A 49 10.56 -6.47 5.12
N ARG A 50 11.49 -5.95 4.32
CA ARG A 50 11.60 -4.51 4.08
C ARG A 50 10.41 -4.07 3.25
N LEU A 51 9.83 -2.89 3.52
CA LEU A 51 8.63 -2.38 2.84
C LEU A 51 8.63 -2.53 1.30
N PRO A 52 9.73 -2.25 0.57
CA PRO A 52 9.74 -2.42 -0.89
C PRO A 52 9.66 -3.87 -1.38
N LEU A 53 9.89 -4.85 -0.50
CA LEU A 53 9.82 -6.29 -0.77
C LEU A 53 8.44 -6.88 -0.40
N HIS A 54 7.42 -6.05 -0.20
CA HIS A 54 6.04 -6.50 -0.05
C HIS A 54 5.28 -6.29 -1.36
N GLU A 55 4.83 -7.37 -1.97
CA GLU A 55 3.92 -7.38 -3.12
C GLU A 55 2.47 -7.38 -2.61
N ILE A 56 1.63 -6.46 -3.11
CA ILE A 56 0.22 -6.36 -2.73
C ILE A 56 -0.59 -7.42 -3.43
N VAL A 57 -1.29 -8.25 -2.65
CA VAL A 57 -2.18 -9.31 -3.16
C VAL A 57 -3.65 -8.99 -2.99
N CYS A 58 -3.99 -8.08 -2.08
CA CYS A 58 -5.35 -7.62 -1.87
C CYS A 58 -5.37 -6.22 -1.28
N ILE A 59 -6.36 -5.41 -1.67
CA ILE A 59 -6.76 -4.20 -0.95
C ILE A 59 -8.26 -4.30 -0.67
N SER A 60 -8.66 -4.20 0.59
CA SER A 60 -10.06 -4.17 0.99
C SER A 60 -10.44 -2.81 1.53
N GLY A 61 -11.68 -2.38 1.29
CA GLY A 61 -12.17 -1.07 1.70
C GLY A 61 -13.64 -1.05 2.09
N LEU A 62 -13.94 -0.33 3.17
CA LEU A 62 -15.28 0.07 3.57
C LEU A 62 -15.47 1.55 3.27
N TRP A 63 -16.26 1.84 2.25
CA TRP A 63 -16.70 3.19 1.92
C TRP A 63 -17.92 3.56 2.74
N ILE A 64 -17.92 4.73 3.37
CA ILE A 64 -19.05 5.25 4.14
C ILE A 64 -19.34 6.68 3.67
N ASP A 65 -20.58 6.94 3.28
CA ASP A 65 -21.08 8.26 2.93
C ASP A 65 -22.51 8.49 3.45
N GLU A 66 -23.16 9.59 3.05
CA GLU A 66 -24.51 9.94 3.48
C GLU A 66 -25.58 8.93 3.06
N SER A 67 -25.31 8.14 2.01
CA SER A 67 -26.24 7.13 1.49
C SER A 67 -26.10 5.76 2.17
N GLY A 68 -25.06 5.58 3.00
CA GLY A 68 -24.82 4.34 3.74
C GLY A 68 -23.37 3.87 3.60
N PHE A 69 -23.18 2.55 3.55
CA PHE A 69 -21.86 1.95 3.42
C PHE A 69 -21.78 0.94 2.26
N ARG A 70 -20.57 0.77 1.72
CA ARG A 70 -20.25 -0.23 0.69
C ARG A 70 -18.91 -0.87 1.00
N LEU A 71 -18.90 -2.20 1.08
CA LEU A 71 -17.68 -3.00 1.20
C LEU A 71 -17.21 -3.44 -0.20
N PHE A 72 -15.90 -3.40 -0.43
CA PHE A 72 -15.29 -3.90 -1.66
C PHE A 72 -13.89 -4.46 -1.39
N SER A 73 -13.43 -5.34 -2.28
CA SER A 73 -12.06 -5.86 -2.29
C SER A 73 -11.54 -5.94 -3.72
N PHE A 74 -10.27 -5.58 -3.91
CA PHE A 74 -9.53 -5.79 -5.15
C PHE A 74 -8.42 -6.80 -4.85
N SER A 75 -8.52 -8.01 -5.39
CA SER A 75 -7.60 -9.11 -5.06
C SER A 75 -6.95 -9.72 -6.30
N ARG A 76 -5.83 -10.41 -6.06
CA ARG A 76 -5.06 -11.12 -7.09
C ARG A 76 -5.80 -12.27 -7.78
N GLU A 77 -6.96 -12.66 -7.26
CA GLU A 77 -7.84 -13.64 -7.90
C GLU A 77 -8.41 -13.11 -9.22
N HIS A 78 -8.60 -11.79 -9.31
CA HIS A 78 -9.28 -11.16 -10.45
C HIS A 78 -8.44 -10.10 -11.16
N TYR A 79 -7.38 -9.61 -10.53
CA TYR A 79 -6.61 -8.46 -11.00
C TYR A 79 -5.12 -8.68 -10.80
N SER A 80 -4.29 -8.14 -11.69
CA SER A 80 -2.86 -7.95 -11.42
C SER A 80 -2.66 -6.91 -10.31
N GLU A 81 -1.50 -6.91 -9.64
CA GLU A 81 -1.17 -5.91 -8.62
C GLU A 81 -1.29 -4.47 -9.15
N ALA A 82 -0.83 -4.22 -10.39
CA ALA A 82 -0.96 -2.92 -11.04
C ALA A 82 -2.44 -2.50 -11.19
N GLU A 83 -3.33 -3.42 -11.55
CA GLU A 83 -4.77 -3.15 -11.65
C GLU A 83 -5.43 -2.94 -10.28
N ILE A 84 -5.02 -3.69 -9.24
CA ILE A 84 -5.45 -3.49 -7.85
C ILE A 84 -5.12 -2.07 -7.41
N LEU A 85 -3.86 -1.67 -7.58
CA LEU A 85 -3.36 -0.33 -7.25
C LEU A 85 -4.09 0.73 -8.05
N GLN A 86 -4.20 0.58 -9.37
CA GLN A 86 -4.86 1.56 -10.23
C GLN A 86 -6.32 1.80 -9.81
N LYS A 87 -7.06 0.72 -9.47
CA LYS A 87 -8.44 0.84 -8.98
C LYS A 87 -8.50 1.57 -7.64
N PHE A 88 -7.65 1.22 -6.69
CA PHE A 88 -7.62 1.87 -5.39
C PHE A 88 -7.25 3.37 -5.52
N LEU A 89 -6.19 3.69 -6.28
CA LEU A 89 -5.73 5.05 -6.50
C LEU A 89 -6.79 5.92 -7.19
N SER A 90 -7.58 5.35 -8.12
CA SER A 90 -8.64 6.07 -8.82
C SER A 90 -9.78 6.59 -7.92
N ILE A 91 -9.90 6.07 -6.70
CA ILE A 91 -10.87 6.56 -5.71
C ILE A 91 -10.58 8.03 -5.38
N PHE A 92 -9.30 8.37 -5.23
CA PHE A 92 -8.82 9.68 -4.77
C PHE A 92 -8.89 10.77 -5.83
N ASP A 93 -8.96 10.40 -7.10
CA ASP A 93 -9.11 11.35 -8.22
C ASP A 93 -10.51 11.97 -8.25
N LYS A 94 -11.51 11.25 -7.74
CA LYS A 94 -12.94 11.63 -7.86
C LYS A 94 -13.55 12.07 -6.54
N ARG A 95 -13.13 11.43 -5.46
CA ARG A 95 -13.70 11.62 -4.12
C ARG A 95 -12.50 11.74 -3.19
N HIS A 96 -12.43 12.78 -2.38
CA HIS A 96 -11.35 12.96 -1.41
C HIS A 96 -11.81 12.50 -0.02
N PRO A 97 -11.84 11.18 0.27
CA PRO A 97 -12.34 10.69 1.54
C PRO A 97 -11.39 10.98 2.69
N THR A 98 -11.93 10.98 3.90
CA THR A 98 -11.14 10.78 5.10
C THR A 98 -10.65 9.33 5.13
N LEU A 99 -9.33 9.14 5.09
CA LEU A 99 -8.73 7.81 5.19
C LEU A 99 -8.65 7.35 6.64
N VAL A 100 -8.99 6.09 6.87
CA VAL A 100 -8.86 5.39 8.14
C VAL A 100 -8.20 4.05 7.87
N SER A 101 -7.17 3.70 8.64
CA SER A 101 -6.52 2.39 8.60
C SER A 101 -5.86 2.11 9.94
N TRP A 102 -5.44 0.87 10.16
CA TRP A 102 -4.71 0.45 11.35
C TRP A 102 -3.22 0.39 11.04
N ASN A 103 -2.42 1.27 11.65
CA ASN A 103 -0.98 1.38 11.38
C ASN A 103 -0.58 1.68 9.91
N GLY A 104 -1.51 2.16 9.08
CA GLY A 104 -1.24 2.36 7.66
C GLY A 104 -0.26 3.48 7.32
N SER A 105 0.10 4.34 8.27
CA SER A 105 1.19 5.31 8.08
C SER A 105 2.57 4.64 8.05
N GLN A 106 2.76 3.53 8.77
CA GLN A 106 4.04 2.84 8.88
C GLN A 106 4.17 1.68 7.89
N PHE A 107 3.05 1.16 7.39
CA PHE A 107 3.03 0.01 6.50
C PHE A 107 2.23 0.23 5.21
N ASP A 108 0.90 0.30 5.28
CA ASP A 108 0.03 0.26 4.09
C ASP A 108 0.35 1.33 3.05
N LEU A 109 0.37 2.60 3.45
CA LEU A 109 0.62 3.70 2.52
C LEU A 109 2.06 3.70 1.98
N PRO A 110 3.10 3.50 2.82
CA PRO A 110 4.45 3.29 2.30
C PRO A 110 4.55 2.14 1.28
N VAL A 111 3.92 0.99 1.54
CA VAL A 111 3.93 -0.15 0.60
C VAL A 111 3.19 0.21 -0.68
N ILE A 112 1.99 0.80 -0.59
CA ILE A 112 1.24 1.30 -1.77
C ILE A 112 2.09 2.28 -2.59
N LEU A 113 2.84 3.17 -1.95
CA LEU A 113 3.73 4.12 -2.62
C LEU A 113 4.86 3.40 -3.37
N PHE A 114 5.57 2.48 -2.70
CA PHE A 114 6.65 1.72 -3.34
C PHE A 114 6.14 0.88 -4.50
N ARG A 115 4.97 0.26 -4.37
CA ARG A 115 4.38 -0.58 -5.42
C ARG A 115 3.78 0.23 -6.56
N ALA A 116 3.21 1.41 -6.28
CA ALA A 116 2.84 2.35 -7.33
C ALA A 116 4.06 2.80 -8.14
N MET A 117 5.18 3.13 -7.48
CA MET A 117 6.43 3.48 -8.15
C MET A 117 6.98 2.31 -8.98
N TYR A 118 6.99 1.10 -8.42
CA TYR A 118 7.44 -0.12 -9.12
C TYR A 118 6.66 -0.36 -10.43
N HIS A 119 5.35 -0.12 -10.42
CA HIS A 119 4.48 -0.27 -11.59
C HIS A 119 4.36 0.99 -12.46
N GLY A 120 5.08 2.07 -12.14
CA GLY A 120 5.01 3.33 -12.89
C GLY A 120 3.67 4.05 -12.80
N LEU A 121 2.90 3.83 -11.72
CA LEU A 121 1.60 4.44 -11.49
C LEU A 121 1.76 5.78 -10.77
N SER A 122 1.03 6.80 -11.25
CA SER A 122 0.95 8.10 -10.60
C SER A 122 -0.28 8.18 -9.69
N ALA A 123 -0.12 8.77 -8.50
CA ALA A 123 -1.20 8.94 -7.54
C ALA A 123 -1.17 10.34 -6.90
N PRO A 124 -1.26 11.42 -7.70
CA PRO A 124 -1.18 12.78 -7.19
C PRO A 124 -2.31 13.06 -6.17
N GLY A 125 -3.51 12.54 -6.39
CA GLY A 125 -4.64 12.75 -5.48
C GLY A 125 -4.44 12.21 -4.05
N LEU A 126 -3.71 11.10 -3.92
CA LEU A 126 -3.44 10.41 -2.66
C LEU A 126 -2.24 11.00 -1.90
N PHE A 127 -1.16 11.32 -2.63
CA PHE A 127 0.10 11.79 -2.04
C PHE A 127 0.29 13.30 -2.06
N ASP A 128 -0.73 14.07 -2.48
CA ASP A 128 -0.69 15.52 -2.42
C ASP A 128 -0.54 16.02 -0.98
N GLN A 129 0.64 16.55 -0.68
CA GLN A 129 0.99 17.17 0.60
C GLN A 129 0.50 18.62 0.73
N GLY A 130 -0.33 19.07 -0.22
CA GLY A 130 -0.82 20.44 -0.32
C GLY A 130 -0.03 21.31 -1.28
N GLU A 131 0.70 20.69 -2.20
CA GLU A 131 1.33 21.34 -3.34
C GLU A 131 0.30 21.59 -4.46
N LEU A 132 -0.70 20.71 -4.59
CA LEU A 132 -1.77 20.84 -5.57
C LEU A 132 -3.05 21.42 -4.94
N ASP A 133 -3.41 20.96 -3.74
CA ASP A 133 -4.52 21.51 -2.95
C ASP A 133 -4.02 22.05 -1.60
N SER A 134 -3.87 23.37 -1.51
CA SER A 134 -3.44 24.06 -0.29
C SER A 134 -4.27 23.71 0.97
N GLN A 135 -5.52 23.23 0.83
CA GLN A 135 -6.34 22.78 1.95
C GLN A 135 -5.85 21.45 2.56
N LYS A 136 -5.10 20.64 1.80
CA LYS A 136 -4.49 19.39 2.27
C LYS A 136 -3.19 19.62 3.04
N ARG A 137 -2.59 20.81 2.96
CA ARG A 137 -1.30 21.14 3.60
C ARG A 137 -1.29 20.92 5.12
N PHE A 138 -2.44 21.08 5.78
CA PHE A 138 -2.62 20.81 7.23
C PHE A 138 -3.55 19.61 7.52
N ASN A 139 -4.03 18.91 6.48
CA ASN A 139 -5.11 17.94 6.61
C ASN A 139 -4.90 16.66 5.78
N ASN A 140 -3.67 16.40 5.32
CA ASN A 140 -3.28 15.17 4.66
C ASN A 140 -2.93 14.08 5.70
N TYR A 141 -2.93 12.82 5.25
CA TYR A 141 -2.74 11.67 6.13
C TYR A 141 -1.34 11.63 6.76
N GLN A 142 -0.31 12.06 6.04
CA GLN A 142 1.06 12.10 6.56
C GLN A 142 1.18 13.11 7.72
N ASN A 143 0.69 14.33 7.55
CA ASN A 143 0.74 15.40 8.54
C ASN A 143 -0.10 15.15 9.80
N ARG A 144 -1.14 14.30 9.73
CA ARG A 144 -1.93 13.94 10.92
C ARG A 144 -1.23 12.96 11.88
N TYR A 145 -0.22 12.23 11.40
CA TYR A 145 0.47 11.19 12.20
C TYR A 145 1.99 11.37 12.26
N HIS A 146 2.51 12.53 11.85
CA HIS A 146 3.87 12.94 12.20
C HIS A 146 3.90 13.32 13.69
N HIS A 147 4.73 12.60 14.47
CA HIS A 147 5.17 13.00 15.81
C HIS A 147 6.50 13.75 15.73
#